data_AF-A0A3M1HCP2-F1
#
_entry.id   AF-A0A3M1HCP2-F1
#
_cell.length_a   1.000
_cell.length_b   1.000
_cell.length_c   1.000
_cell.angle_alpha   90.00
_cell.angle_beta   90.00
_cell.angle_gamma   90.00
#
_symmetry.space_group_name_H-M   'P 1'
#
loop_
_entity.id
_entity.type
_entity.pdbx_description
1 polymer ?
#
loop_
_entity_poly.entity_id
_entity_poly.type
_entity_poly.pdbx_seq_one_letter_code
_entity_poly.pdbx_strand_id
1 'polypeptide(L)' 'MRVCIPITANNVSDAIEDIKKAQQKADLLELRIDFIDNIDVNGVEEMLAATSKPAIVTCRKAGEGGKWKGT' A
#
# COMPACT_ATOMS: atom_id res chain seq x y z
N MET A 1 22.20 -0.42 -3.45
CA MET A 1 21.14 0.48 -2.91
C MET A 1 19.80 -0.07 -3.40
N ARG A 2 18.78 -0.12 -2.55
CA ARG A 2 17.40 -0.48 -2.95
C ARG A 2 16.46 0.68 -2.63
N VAL A 3 15.48 0.93 -3.48
CA VAL A 3 14.47 2.00 -3.34
C VAL A 3 13.10 1.37 -3.10
N CYS A 4 12.47 1.73 -1.97
CA CYS A 4 11.09 1.38 -1.64
C CYS A 4 10.20 2.61 -1.85
N ILE A 5 9.09 2.45 -2.58
CA ILE A 5 8.10 3.53 -2.77
C ILE A 5 6.82 3.19 -2.00
N PRO A 6 6.33 4.06 -1.11
CA PRO A 6 5.07 3.86 -0.41
C PRO A 6 3.87 4.20 -1.31
N ILE A 7 2.82 3.40 -1.21
CA ILE A 7 1.53 3.61 -1.86
C ILE A 7 0.55 4.16 -0.82
N THR A 8 0.11 5.41 -1.01
CA THR A 8 -0.67 6.17 -0.01
C THR A 8 -2.03 6.67 -0.53
N ALA A 9 -2.52 6.10 -1.62
CA ALA A 9 -3.89 6.33 -2.09
C ALA A 9 -4.90 5.96 -1.00
N ASN A 10 -6.10 6.54 -1.07
CA ASN A 10 -7.16 6.32 -0.05
C ASN A 10 -8.22 5.28 -0.46
N ASN A 11 -8.12 4.71 -1.66
CA ASN A 11 -8.99 3.63 -2.13
C ASN A 11 -8.18 2.63 -2.98
N VAL A 12 -8.70 1.41 -3.11
CA VAL A 12 -8.02 0.29 -3.78
C VAL A 12 -7.75 0.58 -5.27
N SER A 13 -8.72 1.19 -5.97
CA SER A 13 -8.59 1.50 -7.41
C SER A 13 -7.42 2.45 -7.67
N ASP A 14 -7.32 3.55 -6.92
CA ASP A 14 -6.22 4.51 -7.05
C ASP A 14 -4.89 3.90 -6.59
N ALA A 15 -4.92 3.05 -5.56
CA ALA A 15 -3.73 2.35 -5.11
C ALA A 15 -3.16 1.42 -6.21
N ILE A 16 -4.02 0.74 -6.96
CA ILE A 16 -3.62 -0.11 -8.09
C ILE A 16 -2.95 0.73 -9.19
N GLU A 17 -3.49 1.91 -9.51
CA GLU A 17 -2.88 2.81 -10.50
C GLU A 17 -1.52 3.36 -10.03
N ASP A 18 -1.39 3.68 -8.75
CA ASP A 18 -0.13 4.09 -8.16
C ASP A 18 0.90 2.95 -8.13
N ILE A 19 0.48 1.72 -7.82
CA ILE A 19 1.33 0.51 -7.88
C ILE A 19 1.90 0.32 -9.28
N LYS A 20 1.06 0.41 -10.33
CA LYS A 20 1.48 0.25 -11.73
C LYS A 20 2.55 1.26 -12.14
N LYS A 21 2.47 2.49 -11.66
CA LYS A 21 3.45 3.56 -11.93
C LYS A 21 4.72 3.39 -11.08
N ALA A 22 4.56 3.13 -9.78
CA ALA A 22 5.65 3.05 -8.83
C ALA A 22 6.58 1.85 -9.08
N GLN A 23 6.03 0.68 -9.45
CA GLN A 23 6.82 -0.53 -9.67
C GLN A 23 7.82 -0.43 -10.84
N GLN A 24 7.64 0.54 -11.74
CA GLN A 24 8.57 0.84 -12.84
C GLN A 24 9.86 1.51 -12.34
N LYS A 25 9.86 2.08 -11.13
CA LYS A 25 10.95 2.87 -10.56
C LYS A 25 11.46 2.33 -9.22
N ALA A 26 10.76 1.36 -8.62
CA ALA A 26 11.07 0.82 -7.29
C ALA A 26 11.58 -0.62 -7.33
N ASP A 27 12.42 -0.98 -6.36
CA ASP A 27 12.85 -2.36 -6.12
C ASP A 27 11.81 -3.15 -5.33
N LEU A 28 11.02 -2.45 -4.51
CA LEU A 28 9.93 -2.98 -3.70
C LEU A 28 8.90 -1.88 -3.40
N LEU A 29 7.70 -2.28 -2.99
CA LEU A 29 6.62 -1.36 -2.63
C LEU A 29 6.23 -1.50 -1.16
N GLU A 30 5.84 -0.40 -0.52
CA GLU A 30 5.16 -0.42 0.77
C GLU A 30 3.68 -0.10 0.57
N LEU A 31 2.82 -1.08 0.81
CA LEU A 31 1.37 -0.92 0.75
C LEU A 31 0.87 -0.39 2.10
N ARG A 32 0.61 0.92 2.19
CA ARG A 32 0.12 1.57 3.42
C ARG A 32 -1.39 1.37 3.55
N ILE A 33 -1.81 0.19 3.99
CA ILE A 33 -3.23 -0.15 4.11
C ILE A 33 -3.95 0.70 5.16
N ASP A 34 -3.22 1.33 6.08
CA ASP A 34 -3.79 2.32 6.99
C ASP A 34 -4.34 3.57 6.25
N PHE A 35 -3.92 3.83 5.00
CA PHE A 35 -4.43 4.94 4.20
C PHE A 35 -5.73 4.63 3.46
N ILE A 36 -6.07 3.37 3.27
CA ILE A 36 -7.22 2.94 2.47
C ILE A 36 -8.49 2.96 3.32
N ASP A 37 -9.49 3.70 2.86
CA ASP A 37 -10.79 3.77 3.50
C ASP A 37 -11.53 2.44 3.35
N ASN A 38 -12.05 1.89 4.45
CA ASN A 38 -12.79 0.61 4.51
C ASN A 38 -12.04 -0.59 3.90
N ILE A 39 -10.72 -0.65 4.07
CA ILE A 39 -9.91 -1.78 3.59
C ILE A 39 -10.38 -3.12 4.18
N ASP A 40 -10.46 -4.14 3.33
CA ASP A 40 -10.73 -5.53 3.69
C ASP A 40 -9.67 -6.46 3.06
N VAL A 41 -9.80 -7.77 3.31
CA VAL A 41 -8.85 -8.78 2.81
C VAL A 41 -8.82 -8.80 1.27
N ASN A 42 -9.97 -8.70 0.62
CA ASN A 42 -10.07 -8.71 -0.84
C ASN A 42 -9.33 -7.50 -1.45
N GLY A 43 -9.51 -6.31 -0.88
CA GLY A 43 -8.79 -5.11 -1.31
C GLY A 43 -7.27 -5.24 -1.17
N VAL A 44 -6.79 -5.88 -0.11
CA VAL A 44 -5.36 -6.18 0.05
C VAL A 44 -4.88 -7.18 -1.00
N GLU A 45 -5.65 -8.23 -1.27
CA GLU A 45 -5.34 -9.23 -2.30
C GLU A 45 -5.29 -8.61 -3.72
N GLU A 46 -6.23 -7.73 -4.05
CA GLU A 46 -6.24 -6.99 -5.32
C GLU A 46 -4.99 -6.12 -5.48
N MET A 47 -4.59 -5.39 -4.44
CA MET A 47 -3.36 -4.59 -4.45
C MET A 47 -2.11 -5.46 -4.60
N LEU A 48 -2.05 -6.61 -3.93
CA LEU A 48 -0.93 -7.54 -4.06
C LEU A 48 -0.86 -8.17 -5.47
N ALA A 49 -2.01 -8.50 -6.06
CA ALA A 49 -2.08 -9.02 -7.42
C ALA A 49 -1.66 -8.00 -8.49
N ALA A 50 -1.76 -6.69 -8.20
CA ALA A 50 -1.38 -5.62 -9.13
C ALA A 50 0.14 -5.38 -9.24
N THR A 51 0.94 -5.88 -8.29
CA THR A 51 2.41 -5.70 -8.27
C THR A 51 3.14 -6.95 -8.73
N SER A 52 4.19 -6.75 -9.52
CA SER A 52 5.18 -7.80 -9.88
C SER A 52 6.45 -7.75 -9.01
N LYS A 53 6.53 -6.77 -8.10
CA LYS A 53 7.67 -6.55 -7.19
C LYS A 53 7.34 -7.04 -5.77
N PRO A 54 8.35 -7.39 -4.95
CA PRO A 54 8.15 -7.62 -3.52
C PRO A 54 7.41 -6.47 -2.86
N ALA A 55 6.47 -6.78 -1.98
CA ALA A 55 5.65 -5.81 -1.27
C ALA A 55 5.74 -6.01 0.25
N ILE A 56 5.73 -4.90 0.99
CA ILE A 56 5.57 -4.86 2.44
C ILE A 56 4.18 -4.30 2.71
N VAL A 57 3.32 -5.07 3.37
CA VAL A 57 2.00 -4.58 3.81
C VAL A 57 2.17 -3.94 5.19
N THR A 58 1.85 -2.65 5.31
CA THR A 58 2.01 -1.89 6.55
C THR A 58 0.66 -1.37 7.01
N CYS A 59 0.25 -1.74 8.23
CA CYS A 59 -0.86 -1.12 8.95
C CYS A 59 -0.30 -0.31 10.13
N ARG A 60 -0.13 1.00 9.95
CA ARG A 60 0.48 1.88 10.96
C ARG A 60 -0.58 2.52 11.86
N LYS A 61 -0.38 2.45 13.19
CA LYS A 61 -1.24 3.13 14.18
C LYS A 61 -1.18 4.66 14.04
N ALA A 62 -2.27 5.34 14.36
CA ALA A 62 -2.34 6.80 14.39
C ALA A 62 -1.32 7.43 15.35
N GLY A 63 -1.12 6.82 16.53
CA GLY A 63 -0.09 7.24 17.48
C GLY A 63 1.36 7.07 17.00
N GLU A 64 1.57 6.39 15.87
CA GLU A 64 2.86 6.14 15.23
C GLU A 64 2.96 6.85 13.86
N GLY A 65 2.13 7.88 13.61
CA GLY A 65 2.12 8.63 12.34
C GLY A 65 1.40 7.92 11.19
N GLY A 66 0.63 6.87 11.47
CA GLY A 66 -0.30 6.24 10.54
C GLY A 66 -1.71 6.82 10.59
N LYS A 67 -2.66 6.11 9.99
CA LYS A 67 -4.08 6.47 9.99
C LYS A 67 -4.99 5.44 10.67
N TRP A 68 -4.49 4.27 11.02
CA TRP A 68 -5.28 3.26 11.71
C TRP A 68 -5.51 3.63 13.18
N LYS A 69 -6.78 3.76 13.58
CA LYS A 69 -7.17 4.24 14.92
C LYS A 69 -7.26 3.14 15.99
N GLY A 70 -7.09 1.88 15.62
CA GLY A 70 -7.34 0.76 16.53
C GLY A 70 -8.80 0.30 16.48
N THR A 71 -9.05 -0.84 17.12
CA THR A 71 -10.38 -1.34 17.49
C THR A 71 -10.57 -1.19 18.98
#